data_AF-A0AAD9BWI3-F1
#
_entry.id   AF-A0AAD9BWI3-F1
#
_cell.length_a   1.000
_cell.length_b   1.000
_cell.length_c   1.000
_cell.angle_alpha   90.00
_cell.angle_beta   90.00
_cell.angle_gamma   90.00
#
_symmetry.space_group_name_H-M   'P 1'
#
loop_
_entity.id
_entity.type
_entity.pdbx_description
1 polymer ?
#
loop_
_entity_poly.entity_id
_entity_poly.type
_entity_poly.pdbx_seq_one_letter_code
_entity_poly.pdbx_strand_id
1 'polypeptide(L)'
;MVNVAFGIVYGSGLNEYGLYLDCEGGGRSLTSYDRTMSQLFKNIRKRPQTHKFSDGVSSIMSLGEVPPCINSTAQMNWLNRGDVRKALHIPDILPPWDLCSDEVGEQYTTLYPTVKDVYVKLLSLGLRALVYNGDTDMACNFLGDQWFVEDLGLKATTEYKMWHHDNQVAGFYQQYGNITFLTVKGAGHMVPQWAPGPAFHMFQSFITNGSY
;
A
#
# COMPACT_ATOMS: atom_id res chain seq x y z
N MET A 1 -16.55 8.94 5.38
CA MET A 1 -15.38 9.74 4.90
C MET A 1 -14.32 8.87 4.25
N VAL A 2 -13.91 7.74 4.84
CA VAL A 2 -12.91 6.81 4.26
C VAL A 2 -13.30 6.31 2.86
N ASN A 3 -14.54 5.85 2.66
CA ASN A 3 -15.01 5.39 1.34
C ASN A 3 -15.01 6.48 0.26
N VAL A 4 -15.20 7.75 0.66
CA VAL A 4 -15.14 8.89 -0.26
C VAL A 4 -13.69 9.15 -0.66
N ALA A 5 -12.76 9.09 0.29
CA ALA A 5 -11.33 9.23 0.01
C ALA A 5 -10.83 8.11 -0.93
N PHE A 6 -11.22 6.86 -0.69
CA PHE A 6 -10.90 5.75 -1.60
C PHE A 6 -11.47 5.98 -2.99
N GLY A 7 -12.76 6.36 -3.11
CA GLY A 7 -13.35 6.67 -4.42
C GLY A 7 -12.62 7.78 -5.18
N ILE A 8 -12.07 8.78 -4.47
CA ILE A 8 -11.25 9.84 -5.08
C ILE A 8 -9.91 9.28 -5.54
N VAL A 9 -9.21 8.50 -4.70
CA VAL A 9 -7.90 7.91 -5.03
C VAL A 9 -8.01 7.02 -6.27
N TYR A 10 -8.89 6.02 -6.24
CA TYR A 10 -9.11 5.10 -7.37
C TYR A 10 -9.67 5.81 -8.61
N GLY A 11 -10.42 6.90 -8.43
CA GLY A 11 -10.99 7.69 -9.52
C GLY A 11 -10.06 8.76 -10.12
N SER A 12 -8.93 9.05 -9.49
CA SER A 12 -8.02 10.15 -9.87
C SER A 12 -7.16 9.83 -11.10
N GLY A 13 -6.94 8.54 -11.37
CA GLY A 13 -5.98 8.01 -12.33
C GLY A 13 -4.51 8.20 -11.93
N LEU A 14 -4.25 8.51 -10.66
CA LEU A 14 -2.95 8.33 -10.04
C LEU A 14 -2.72 6.84 -9.76
N ASN A 15 -1.45 6.42 -9.69
CA ASN A 15 -1.12 5.09 -9.19
C ASN A 15 -1.33 5.06 -7.66
N GLU A 16 -2.39 4.38 -7.21
CA GLU A 16 -2.72 4.26 -5.79
C GLU A 16 -1.65 3.55 -4.96
N TYR A 17 -0.89 2.66 -5.58
CA TYR A 17 0.14 1.89 -4.90
C TYR A 17 1.47 2.64 -4.84
N GLY A 18 1.63 3.75 -5.56
CA GLY A 18 2.83 4.58 -5.51
C GLY A 18 2.58 5.90 -6.23
N LEU A 19 2.30 6.96 -5.47
CA LEU A 19 1.83 8.26 -5.96
C LEU A 19 2.67 8.86 -7.10
N TYR A 20 3.98 8.59 -7.11
CA TYR A 20 4.92 9.14 -8.10
C TYR A 20 5.24 8.19 -9.26
N LEU A 21 4.62 7.01 -9.28
CA LEU A 21 4.84 6.00 -10.31
C LEU A 21 3.75 6.06 -11.39
N ASP A 22 4.11 5.60 -12.58
CA ASP A 22 3.15 5.43 -13.66
C ASP A 22 2.13 4.34 -13.29
N CYS A 23 0.89 4.54 -13.70
CA CYS A 23 -0.17 3.54 -13.57
C CYS A 23 -0.19 2.66 -14.83
N GLU A 24 0.08 1.36 -14.67
CA GLU A 24 0.00 0.42 -15.78
C GLU A 24 -1.40 0.41 -16.42
N GLY A 25 -1.46 0.33 -17.76
CA GLY A 25 -2.70 0.35 -18.52
C GLY A 25 -3.22 1.76 -18.82
N GLY A 26 -2.59 2.79 -18.24
CA GLY A 26 -2.94 4.19 -18.43
C GLY A 26 -4.24 4.54 -17.71
N GLY A 27 -4.18 5.44 -16.74
CA GLY A 27 -5.40 5.93 -16.10
C GLY A 27 -6.36 6.53 -17.13
N ARG A 28 -7.68 6.33 -16.95
CA ARG A 28 -8.73 7.09 -17.68
C ARG A 28 -8.54 8.62 -17.59
N SER A 29 -7.67 9.05 -16.68
CA SER A 29 -7.30 10.42 -16.36
C SER A 29 -6.44 11.14 -17.39
N LEU A 30 -5.89 10.54 -18.45
CA LEU A 30 -5.20 11.36 -19.49
C LEU A 30 -6.11 12.50 -20.00
N THR A 31 -7.39 12.21 -20.24
CA THR A 31 -8.38 13.25 -20.62
C THR A 31 -8.73 14.23 -19.50
N SER A 32 -8.69 13.82 -18.23
CA SER A 32 -9.00 14.68 -17.09
C SER A 32 -7.80 15.51 -16.63
N TYR A 33 -6.59 14.96 -16.69
CA TYR A 33 -5.30 15.63 -16.53
C TYR A 33 -5.11 16.66 -17.63
N ASP A 34 -5.31 16.33 -18.92
CA ASP A 34 -5.25 17.30 -20.00
C ASP A 34 -6.31 18.42 -19.83
N ARG A 35 -7.53 18.07 -19.41
CA ARG A 35 -8.60 19.04 -19.08
C ARG A 35 -8.29 19.88 -17.85
N THR A 36 -7.62 19.32 -16.85
CA THR A 36 -7.28 20.01 -15.59
C THR A 36 -6.05 20.91 -15.79
N MET A 37 -5.02 20.43 -16.48
CA MET A 37 -3.82 21.19 -16.85
C MET A 37 -4.14 22.32 -17.83
N SER A 38 -5.08 22.11 -18.77
CA SER A 38 -5.58 23.18 -19.65
C SER A 38 -6.45 24.23 -18.92
N GLN A 39 -6.95 23.92 -17.72
CA GLN A 39 -7.68 24.86 -16.85
C GLN A 39 -6.82 25.46 -15.73
N LEU A 40 -5.74 24.78 -15.33
CA LEU A 40 -4.84 25.19 -14.25
C LEU A 40 -4.20 26.56 -14.52
N PHE A 41 -3.91 26.86 -15.78
CA PHE A 41 -3.35 28.16 -16.18
C PHE A 41 -4.39 29.21 -16.54
N LYS A 42 -5.69 28.86 -16.62
CA LYS A 42 -6.74 29.81 -17.00
C LYS A 42 -7.36 30.55 -15.82
N ASN A 43 -7.38 29.96 -14.62
CA ASN A 43 -8.12 30.51 -13.48
C ASN A 43 -7.35 30.50 -12.15
N ILE A 44 -6.04 30.80 -12.14
CA ILE A 44 -5.30 31.15 -10.91
C ILE A 44 -5.68 32.57 -10.45
N ARG A 45 -6.97 32.84 -10.29
CA ARG A 45 -7.49 33.88 -9.39
C ARG A 45 -9.01 33.82 -9.33
N LYS A 46 -9.50 33.66 -8.09
CA LYS A 46 -10.85 33.93 -7.56
C LYS A 46 -11.83 32.74 -7.48
N ARG A 47 -11.73 32.02 -6.34
CA ARG A 47 -12.77 31.82 -5.30
C ARG A 47 -12.80 30.38 -4.79
N PRO A 48 -12.91 30.16 -3.47
CA PRO A 48 -13.13 28.84 -2.90
C PRO A 48 -14.62 28.49 -3.08
N GLN A 49 -14.95 27.73 -4.11
CA GLN A 49 -16.22 27.00 -4.12
C GLN A 49 -15.93 25.54 -3.83
N THR A 50 -16.50 25.09 -2.73
CA THR A 50 -16.55 23.70 -2.31
C THR A 50 -17.22 22.89 -3.44
N HIS A 51 -16.46 22.01 -4.08
CA HIS A 51 -17.04 21.00 -4.96
C HIS A 51 -17.86 20.04 -4.09
N LYS A 52 -19.19 20.20 -4.10
CA LYS A 52 -20.09 19.12 -3.69
C LYS A 52 -19.97 18.02 -4.74
N PHE A 53 -19.30 16.94 -4.38
CA PHE A 53 -19.34 15.71 -5.17
C PHE A 53 -20.73 15.10 -5.03
N SER A 54 -21.32 14.74 -6.17
CA SER A 54 -22.56 13.99 -6.25
C SER A 54 -22.39 12.66 -5.51
N ASP A 55 -23.21 12.42 -4.50
CA ASP A 55 -23.41 11.12 -3.85
C ASP A 55 -24.01 10.16 -4.89
N GLY A 56 -23.14 9.50 -5.65
CA GLY A 56 -23.58 8.71 -6.79
C GLY A 56 -22.47 7.93 -7.46
N VAL A 57 -21.59 7.30 -6.67
CA VAL A 57 -20.79 6.18 -7.17
C VAL A 57 -20.96 5.04 -6.18
N SER A 58 -21.93 4.17 -6.47
CA SER A 58 -21.88 2.80 -5.97
C SER A 58 -20.71 2.13 -6.67
N SER A 59 -19.49 2.30 -6.16
CA SER A 59 -18.38 1.46 -6.60
C SER A 59 -18.54 0.13 -5.90
N ILE A 60 -19.27 -0.78 -6.53
CA ILE A 60 -18.82 -2.17 -6.48
C ILE A 60 -17.49 -2.13 -7.23
N MET A 61 -16.41 -1.94 -6.48
CA MET A 61 -15.07 -2.20 -7.01
C MET A 61 -15.03 -3.70 -7.21
N SER A 62 -15.33 -4.13 -8.43
CA SER A 62 -14.83 -5.42 -8.89
C SER A 62 -13.32 -5.32 -8.75
N LEU A 63 -12.78 -6.08 -7.80
CA LEU A 63 -11.42 -6.56 -7.92
C LEU A 63 -11.43 -7.26 -9.27
N GLY A 64 -10.75 -6.71 -10.27
CA GLY A 64 -10.41 -7.55 -11.42
C GLY A 64 -9.32 -8.51 -10.97
N GLU A 65 -9.14 -9.60 -11.71
CA GLU A 65 -8.10 -10.62 -11.46
C GLU A 65 -6.68 -10.02 -11.26
N VAL A 66 -6.47 -8.80 -11.76
CA VAL A 66 -5.28 -7.97 -11.52
C VAL A 66 -5.69 -6.62 -10.94
N PRO A 67 -5.10 -6.19 -9.80
CA PRO A 67 -5.35 -4.86 -9.25
C PRO A 67 -5.05 -3.74 -10.27
N PRO A 68 -5.75 -2.60 -10.22
CA PRO A 68 -5.46 -1.46 -11.09
C PRO A 68 -3.98 -1.06 -11.04
N CYS A 69 -3.44 -0.47 -12.11
CA CYS A 69 -2.05 0.01 -12.15
C CYS A 69 -0.95 -1.06 -11.96
N ILE A 70 -1.28 -2.36 -11.92
CA ILE A 70 -0.32 -3.45 -11.80
C ILE A 70 -0.22 -4.25 -13.12
N ASN A 71 1.00 -4.46 -13.62
CA ASN A 71 1.27 -5.40 -14.72
C ASN A 71 1.67 -6.77 -14.17
N SER A 72 0.76 -7.75 -14.21
CA SER A 72 1.05 -9.13 -13.79
C SER A 72 1.35 -10.09 -14.95
N THR A 73 1.37 -9.62 -16.20
CA THR A 73 1.48 -10.47 -17.40
C THR A 73 2.69 -11.39 -17.37
N ALA A 74 3.86 -10.88 -16.98
CA ALA A 74 5.08 -11.68 -16.91
C ALA A 74 4.98 -12.81 -15.87
N GLN A 75 4.36 -12.54 -14.71
CA GLN A 75 4.18 -13.50 -13.63
C GLN A 75 3.18 -14.58 -14.02
N MET A 76 2.01 -14.18 -14.55
CA MET A 76 0.97 -15.11 -15.02
C MET A 76 1.49 -16.02 -16.14
N ASN A 77 2.21 -15.47 -17.12
CA ASN A 77 2.79 -16.25 -18.20
C ASN A 77 3.80 -17.30 -17.70
N TRP A 78 4.64 -16.93 -16.73
CA TRP A 78 5.64 -17.84 -16.17
C TRP A 78 5.01 -18.93 -15.30
N LEU A 79 4.10 -18.57 -14.39
CA LEU A 79 3.46 -19.52 -13.47
C LEU A 79 2.50 -20.48 -14.16
N ASN A 80 1.95 -20.11 -15.32
CA ASN A 80 1.08 -20.99 -16.11
C ASN A 80 1.82 -21.89 -17.11
N ARG A 81 3.14 -21.79 -17.20
CA ARG A 81 3.93 -22.68 -18.07
C ARG A 81 3.87 -24.11 -17.54
N GLY A 82 3.59 -25.08 -18.40
CA GLY A 82 3.38 -26.48 -17.98
C GLY A 82 4.59 -27.12 -17.29
N ASP A 83 5.81 -26.79 -17.71
CA ASP A 83 7.05 -27.21 -17.07
C ASP A 83 7.25 -26.55 -15.68
N VAL A 84 6.88 -25.28 -15.52
CA VAL A 84 6.91 -24.57 -14.23
C VAL A 84 5.90 -25.16 -13.26
N ARG A 85 4.65 -25.36 -13.71
CA ARG A 85 3.62 -26.04 -12.91
C ARG A 85 4.06 -27.42 -12.46
N LYS A 86 4.65 -28.21 -13.37
CA LYS A 86 5.20 -29.53 -13.05
C LYS A 86 6.34 -29.45 -12.04
N ALA A 87 7.27 -28.51 -12.20
CA ALA A 87 8.40 -28.30 -11.29
C ALA A 87 7.96 -27.84 -9.88
N LEU A 88 6.86 -27.09 -9.80
CA LEU A 88 6.23 -26.68 -8.54
C LEU A 88 5.22 -27.72 -8.01
N HIS A 89 5.10 -28.88 -8.66
CA HIS A 89 4.19 -29.97 -8.30
C HIS A 89 2.70 -29.57 -8.27
N ILE A 90 2.28 -28.65 -9.16
CA ILE A 90 0.88 -28.23 -9.28
C ILE A 90 0.11 -29.30 -10.08
N PRO A 91 -0.96 -29.89 -9.52
CA PRO A 91 -1.79 -30.85 -10.25
C PRO A 91 -2.40 -30.26 -11.53
N ASP A 92 -2.40 -31.04 -12.61
CA ASP A 92 -2.93 -30.63 -13.91
C ASP A 92 -4.45 -30.38 -13.90
N ILE A 93 -5.16 -30.86 -12.89
CA ILE A 93 -6.61 -30.66 -12.72
C ILE A 93 -6.97 -29.26 -12.19
N LEU A 94 -6.00 -28.54 -11.62
CA LEU A 94 -6.25 -27.19 -11.10
C LEU A 94 -6.32 -26.16 -12.24
N PRO A 95 -7.12 -25.09 -12.09
CA PRO A 95 -7.22 -24.05 -13.10
C PRO A 95 -5.88 -23.33 -13.35
N PRO A 96 -5.81 -22.49 -14.41
CA PRO A 96 -4.74 -21.51 -14.54
C PRO A 96 -4.54 -20.70 -13.25
N TRP A 97 -3.30 -20.29 -13.01
CA TRP A 97 -2.95 -19.41 -11.92
C TRP A 97 -3.23 -17.97 -12.31
N ASP A 98 -3.85 -17.22 -11.40
CA ASP A 98 -4.06 -15.78 -11.50
C ASP A 98 -3.50 -15.08 -10.25
N LEU A 99 -3.22 -13.78 -10.37
CA LEU A 99 -2.64 -12.99 -9.28
C LEU A 99 -3.63 -12.80 -8.13
N CYS A 100 -4.90 -12.52 -8.45
CA CYS A 100 -6.00 -12.36 -7.51
C CYS A 100 -7.20 -13.20 -7.97
N SER A 101 -8.06 -13.59 -7.02
CA SER A 101 -9.30 -14.31 -7.29
C SER A 101 -10.49 -13.42 -6.99
N ASP A 102 -11.24 -13.06 -8.03
CA ASP A 102 -12.41 -12.19 -7.91
C ASP A 102 -13.53 -12.90 -7.13
N GLU A 103 -13.70 -14.21 -7.33
CA GLU A 103 -14.65 -15.01 -6.55
C GLU A 103 -14.35 -14.93 -5.05
N VAL A 104 -13.08 -15.09 -4.64
CA VAL A 104 -12.70 -14.95 -3.24
C VAL A 104 -12.91 -13.51 -2.75
N GLY A 105 -12.50 -12.52 -3.55
CA GLY A 105 -12.60 -11.11 -3.20
C GLY A 105 -14.03 -10.61 -3.02
N GLU A 106 -14.93 -10.97 -3.94
CA GLU A 106 -16.33 -10.55 -3.94
C GLU A 106 -17.16 -11.24 -2.85
N GLN A 107 -16.81 -12.48 -2.47
CA GLN A 107 -17.52 -13.23 -1.44
C GLN A 107 -16.95 -13.00 -0.03
N TYR A 108 -15.82 -12.30 0.10
CA TYR A 108 -15.19 -12.07 1.39
C TYR A 108 -15.99 -11.08 2.25
N THR A 109 -16.14 -11.39 3.54
CA THR A 109 -16.78 -10.50 4.52
C THR A 109 -15.77 -10.06 5.58
N THR A 110 -15.52 -8.76 5.68
CA THR A 110 -14.67 -8.18 6.72
C THR A 110 -15.34 -8.31 8.09
N LEU A 111 -14.72 -9.07 8.99
CA LEU A 111 -15.23 -9.31 10.35
C LEU A 111 -14.75 -8.28 11.37
N TYR A 112 -13.57 -7.70 11.14
CA TYR A 112 -12.90 -6.81 12.08
C TYR A 112 -12.66 -5.43 11.45
N PRO A 113 -13.13 -4.35 12.09
CA PRO A 113 -12.85 -2.99 11.62
C PRO A 113 -11.45 -2.50 12.02
N THR A 114 -10.79 -3.20 12.96
CA THR A 114 -9.44 -2.92 13.43
C THR A 114 -8.80 -4.20 13.98
N VAL A 115 -7.47 -4.24 14.01
CA VAL A 115 -6.66 -5.32 14.59
C VAL A 115 -6.01 -4.93 15.93
N LYS A 116 -6.42 -3.82 16.53
CA LYS A 116 -5.86 -3.26 17.78
C LYS A 116 -5.73 -4.30 18.89
N ASP A 117 -6.81 -5.02 19.20
CA ASP A 117 -6.83 -5.99 20.29
C ASP A 117 -5.86 -7.16 20.06
N VAL A 118 -5.65 -7.53 18.80
CA VAL A 118 -4.67 -8.56 18.42
C VAL A 118 -3.26 -8.06 18.73
N TYR A 119 -2.92 -6.84 18.31
CA TYR A 119 -1.62 -6.23 18.61
C TYR A 119 -1.39 -6.10 20.13
N VAL A 120 -2.35 -5.57 20.88
CA VAL A 120 -2.25 -5.45 22.34
C VAL A 120 -1.98 -6.81 22.99
N LYS A 121 -2.68 -7.85 22.57
CA LYS A 121 -2.47 -9.22 23.06
C LYS A 121 -1.05 -9.71 22.74
N LEU A 122 -0.61 -9.64 21.49
CA LEU A 122 0.72 -10.13 21.08
C LEU A 122 1.85 -9.37 21.79
N LEU A 123 1.72 -8.05 21.94
CA LEU A 123 2.71 -7.22 22.61
C LEU A 123 2.78 -7.53 24.12
N SER A 124 1.65 -7.84 24.78
CA SER A 124 1.64 -8.28 26.18
C SER A 124 2.34 -9.62 26.43
N LEU A 125 2.48 -10.44 25.39
CA LEU A 125 3.26 -11.68 25.42
C LEU A 125 4.76 -11.46 25.16
N GLY A 126 5.21 -10.21 25.02
CA GLY A 126 6.60 -9.85 24.77
C GLY A 126 7.07 -10.10 23.33
N LEU A 127 6.14 -10.33 22.39
CA LEU A 127 6.49 -10.46 20.97
C LEU A 127 6.94 -9.10 20.41
N ARG A 128 7.90 -9.13 19.49
CA ARG A 128 8.38 -7.93 18.80
C ARG A 128 7.63 -7.74 17.49
N ALA A 129 7.14 -6.53 17.27
CA ALA A 129 6.37 -6.17 16.08
C ALA A 129 7.05 -5.03 15.30
N LEU A 130 6.88 -5.07 13.98
CA LEU A 130 7.26 -4.01 13.07
C LEU A 130 6.05 -3.71 12.18
N VAL A 131 5.61 -2.45 12.16
CA VAL A 131 4.66 -1.93 11.20
C VAL A 131 5.46 -1.02 10.27
N TYR A 132 5.48 -1.34 8.97
CA TYR A 132 6.24 -0.57 7.99
C TYR A 132 5.39 -0.23 6.77
N ASN A 133 5.61 0.97 6.22
CA ASN A 133 4.87 1.48 5.08
C ASN A 133 5.80 2.19 4.09
N GLY A 134 5.50 2.07 2.79
CA GLY A 134 6.02 3.01 1.81
C GLY A 134 5.31 4.36 1.94
N ASP A 135 6.06 5.46 2.01
CA ASP A 135 5.48 6.79 2.26
C ASP A 135 4.77 7.42 1.04
N THR A 136 4.77 6.73 -0.10
CA THR A 136 4.05 7.14 -1.32
C THR A 136 2.81 6.29 -1.60
N ASP A 137 2.50 5.31 -0.75
CA ASP A 137 1.30 4.49 -0.85
C ASP A 137 0.03 5.27 -0.49
N MET A 138 -1.02 5.12 -1.30
CA MET A 138 -2.35 5.66 -1.03
C MET A 138 -3.39 4.58 -0.71
N ALA A 139 -3.11 3.30 -1.02
CA ALA A 139 -3.99 2.19 -0.65
C ALA A 139 -3.98 1.95 0.87
N CYS A 140 -2.78 1.88 1.47
CA CYS A 140 -2.55 1.77 2.91
C CYS A 140 -1.48 2.79 3.35
N ASN A 141 -1.85 4.06 3.29
CA ASN A 141 -0.91 5.16 3.55
C ASN A 141 -0.30 5.13 4.96
N PHE A 142 0.96 5.55 5.05
CA PHE A 142 1.75 5.49 6.28
C PHE A 142 1.16 6.28 7.46
N LEU A 143 0.39 7.36 7.21
CA LEU A 143 -0.21 8.14 8.29
C LEU A 143 -1.28 7.34 9.02
N GLY A 144 -2.08 6.54 8.29
CA GLY A 144 -3.09 5.68 8.88
C GLY A 144 -2.48 4.64 9.83
N ASP A 145 -1.39 3.99 9.39
CA ASP A 145 -0.68 3.00 10.20
C ASP A 145 0.14 3.62 11.33
N GLN A 146 0.67 4.84 11.15
CA GLN A 146 1.27 5.60 12.24
C GLN A 146 0.24 5.87 13.35
N TRP A 147 -0.92 6.42 12.99
CA TRP A 147 -2.00 6.68 13.94
C TRP A 147 -2.52 5.41 14.60
N PHE A 148 -2.56 4.29 13.87
CA PHE A 148 -2.88 2.99 14.45
C PHE A 148 -1.90 2.59 15.56
N VAL A 149 -0.57 2.70 15.31
CA VAL A 149 0.45 2.38 16.31
C VAL A 149 0.38 3.31 17.52
N GLU A 150 0.15 4.61 17.30
CA GLU A 150 -0.04 5.60 18.36
C GLU A 150 -1.30 5.29 19.21
N ASP A 151 -2.40 4.86 18.57
CA ASP A 151 -3.66 4.52 19.23
C ASP A 151 -3.55 3.23 20.09
N LEU A 152 -2.49 2.43 19.96
CA LEU A 152 -2.21 1.33 20.90
C LEU A 152 -1.96 1.81 22.35
N GLY A 153 -1.70 3.11 22.55
CA GLY A 153 -1.54 3.71 23.88
C GLY A 153 -0.22 3.37 24.57
N LEU A 154 0.76 2.89 23.81
CA LEU A 154 2.10 2.59 24.31
C LEU A 154 2.94 3.88 24.39
N LYS A 155 3.83 3.95 25.38
CA LYS A 155 4.73 5.09 25.52
C LYS A 155 5.89 4.96 24.52
N ALA A 156 6.17 6.03 23.78
CA ALA A 156 7.35 6.10 22.93
C ALA A 156 8.63 5.87 23.76
N THR A 157 9.45 4.92 23.32
CA THR A 157 10.75 4.60 23.93
C THR A 157 11.91 5.28 23.21
N THR A 158 11.67 5.77 22.00
CA THR A 158 12.61 6.62 21.26
C THR A 158 11.91 7.87 20.73
N GLU A 159 12.70 8.90 20.45
CA GLU A 159 12.28 9.97 19.56
C GLU A 159 12.07 9.44 18.13
N TYR A 160 11.34 10.22 17.32
CA TYR A 160 11.17 9.98 15.90
C TYR A 160 12.51 10.25 15.19
N LYS A 161 13.05 9.23 14.50
CA LYS A 161 14.41 9.26 13.94
C LYS A 161 14.42 8.90 12.47
N MET A 162 15.36 9.48 11.74
CA MET A 162 15.70 8.99 10.40
C MET A 162 16.54 7.72 10.49
N TRP A 163 16.37 6.82 9.53
CA TRP A 163 17.25 5.67 9.32
C TRP A 163 17.89 5.76 7.92
N HIS A 164 19.02 5.08 7.75
CA HIS A 164 19.85 5.25 6.56
C HIS A 164 20.12 3.92 5.86
N HIS A 165 20.27 3.99 4.54
CA HIS A 165 20.80 2.92 3.71
C HIS A 165 21.75 3.55 2.70
N ASP A 166 22.97 3.04 2.57
CA ASP A 166 24.01 3.55 1.66
C ASP A 166 24.20 5.07 1.72
N ASN A 167 24.34 5.62 2.94
CA ASN A 167 24.50 7.06 3.21
C ASN A 167 23.35 7.95 2.71
N GLN A 168 22.18 7.38 2.43
CA GLN A 168 20.96 8.11 2.09
C GLN A 168 19.90 7.86 3.16
N VAL A 169 19.07 8.87 3.41
CA VAL A 169 17.88 8.70 4.26
C VAL A 169 16.99 7.67 3.59
N ALA A 170 16.76 6.55 4.27
CA ALA A 170 15.91 5.46 3.80
C ALA A 170 14.47 5.60 4.32
N GLY A 171 14.26 6.43 5.35
CA GLY A 171 12.96 6.82 5.88
C GLY A 171 13.06 7.21 7.33
N PHE A 172 11.98 7.02 8.07
CA PHE A 172 11.89 7.38 9.49
C PHE A 172 11.31 6.24 10.31
N TYR A 173 11.59 6.22 11.62
CA TYR A 173 11.00 5.25 12.51
C TYR A 173 10.84 5.81 13.93
N GLN A 174 9.94 5.19 14.69
CA GLN A 174 9.76 5.44 16.11
C GLN A 174 9.39 4.14 16.83
N GLN A 175 9.96 3.96 18.03
CA GLN A 175 9.74 2.76 18.84
C GLN A 175 8.83 3.06 20.03
N TYR A 176 7.98 2.09 20.36
CA TYR A 176 7.06 2.10 21.49
C TYR A 176 7.19 0.77 22.24
N GLY A 177 8.26 0.62 23.00
CA GLY A 177 8.58 -0.65 23.65
C GLY A 177 8.99 -1.72 22.62
N ASN A 178 8.17 -2.75 22.46
CA ASN A 178 8.41 -3.89 21.56
C ASN A 178 7.76 -3.74 20.17
N ILE A 179 7.12 -2.62 19.85
CA ILE A 179 6.65 -2.30 18.49
C ILE A 179 7.44 -1.12 17.90
N THR A 180 7.80 -1.24 16.62
CA THR A 180 8.38 -0.15 15.83
C THR A 180 7.43 0.22 14.70
N PHE A 181 7.15 1.51 14.52
CA PHE A 181 6.59 2.06 13.29
C PHE A 181 7.72 2.60 12.41
N LEU A 182 7.70 2.31 11.10
CA LEU A 182 8.77 2.69 10.17
C LEU A 182 8.22 3.07 8.79
N THR A 183 8.74 4.14 8.20
CA THR A 183 8.49 4.50 6.80
C THR A 183 9.68 4.15 5.92
N VAL A 184 9.40 3.79 4.68
CA VAL A 184 10.41 3.60 3.62
C VAL A 184 10.21 4.69 2.56
N LYS A 185 11.15 5.62 2.52
CA LYS A 185 11.07 6.86 1.75
C LYS A 185 11.10 6.62 0.25
N GLY A 186 10.05 7.05 -0.45
CA GLY A 186 9.88 6.93 -1.89
C GLY A 186 9.35 5.57 -2.33
N ALA A 187 9.08 4.65 -1.39
CA ALA A 187 8.46 3.37 -1.70
C ALA A 187 6.94 3.50 -1.67
N GLY A 188 6.26 2.68 -2.46
CA GLY A 188 4.82 2.52 -2.43
C GLY A 188 4.35 1.32 -1.57
N HIS A 189 3.11 0.87 -1.78
CA HIS A 189 2.49 -0.32 -1.18
C HIS A 189 3.39 -1.57 -1.13
N MET A 190 3.94 -1.99 -2.27
CA MET A 190 4.86 -3.12 -2.37
C MET A 190 6.31 -2.66 -2.10
N VAL A 191 6.61 -2.28 -0.86
CA VAL A 191 7.93 -1.73 -0.48
C VAL A 191 9.14 -2.50 -1.06
N PRO A 192 9.22 -3.84 -0.99
CA PRO A 192 10.37 -4.57 -1.54
C PRO A 192 10.52 -4.48 -3.07
N GLN A 193 9.42 -4.25 -3.81
CA GLN A 193 9.45 -4.07 -5.26
C GLN A 193 10.13 -2.75 -5.64
N TRP A 194 9.92 -1.68 -4.85
CA TRP A 194 10.34 -0.32 -5.20
C TRP A 194 11.57 0.18 -4.44
N ALA A 195 11.85 -0.38 -3.27
CA ALA A 195 13.03 -0.06 -2.48
C ALA A 195 13.71 -1.35 -1.97
N PRO A 196 14.20 -2.24 -2.84
CA PRO A 196 14.69 -3.57 -2.45
C PRO A 196 15.87 -3.52 -1.46
N GLY A 197 16.82 -2.60 -1.64
CA GLY A 197 17.95 -2.42 -0.73
C GLY A 197 17.51 -1.98 0.68
N PRO A 198 16.80 -0.85 0.82
CA PRO A 198 16.21 -0.43 2.09
C PRO A 198 15.30 -1.48 2.73
N ALA A 199 14.45 -2.17 1.94
CA ALA A 199 13.56 -3.21 2.43
C ALA A 199 14.33 -4.40 3.02
N PHE A 200 15.41 -4.84 2.34
CA PHE A 200 16.26 -5.91 2.84
C PHE A 200 17.02 -5.50 4.11
N HIS A 201 17.55 -4.28 4.16
CA HIS A 201 18.19 -3.74 5.36
C HIS A 201 17.21 -3.71 6.54
N MET A 202 16.01 -3.15 6.36
CA MET A 202 14.94 -3.12 7.36
C MET A 202 14.60 -4.54 7.84
N PHE A 203 14.43 -5.50 6.91
CA PHE A 203 14.14 -6.89 7.25
C PHE A 203 15.26 -7.51 8.09
N GLN A 204 16.52 -7.32 7.70
CA GLN A 204 17.68 -7.83 8.43
C GLN A 204 17.74 -7.24 9.85
N SER A 205 17.62 -5.92 9.98
CA SER A 205 17.60 -5.22 11.27
C SER A 205 16.45 -5.69 12.13
N PHE A 206 15.28 -5.94 11.55
CA PHE A 206 14.20 -6.59 12.26
C PHE A 206 14.63 -7.98 12.73
N ILE A 207 14.96 -8.95 11.87
CA ILE A 207 15.19 -10.33 12.34
C ILE A 207 16.37 -10.48 13.32
N THR A 208 17.43 -9.67 13.20
CA THR A 208 18.60 -9.73 14.11
C THR A 208 18.47 -8.83 15.34
N ASN A 209 17.37 -8.09 15.49
CA ASN A 209 17.25 -7.03 16.49
C ASN A 209 18.39 -5.99 16.40
N GLY A 210 18.77 -5.65 15.16
CA GLY A 210 19.76 -4.64 14.84
C GLY A 210 19.16 -3.23 14.79
N SER A 211 20.01 -2.23 14.60
CA SER A 211 19.58 -0.86 14.32
C SER A 211 19.07 -0.72 12.89
N TYR A 212 18.09 0.16 12.70
CA TYR A 212 17.69 0.64 11.38
C TYR A 212 18.60 1.77 10.91
#